data_AF-A0A835IP41-F1
#
_entry.id   AF-A0A835IP41-F1
#
_cell.length_a   1.000
_cell.length_b   1.000
_cell.length_c   1.000
_cell.angle_alpha   90.00
_cell.angle_beta   90.00
_cell.angle_gamma   90.00
#
_symmetry.space_group_name_H-M   'P 1'
#
loop_
_entity.id
_entity.type
_entity.pdbx_description
1 polymer ?
#
loop_
_entity_poly.entity_id
_entity_poly.type
_entity_poly.pdbx_seq_one_letter_code
_entity_poly.pdbx_strand_id
1 'polypeptide(L)'
;MLCLRSFCFNGSEFMHELLSSCPVLDTLSIRNCGLHETDSLVITATQLKHLEIDMILSCEDHCLREKNCKIGIYTPMLKSLKCRDHISNEYSIKDLSSLDEADIYMEVRKSYFEAAEEDVLIRFDWKKEFSMNVKKLLGGLCNAKSLTLSAWFVEVCFKS
;
A
#
# COMPACT_ATOMS: atom_id res chain seq x y z
N MET A 1 0.01 -19.58 5.82
CA MET A 1 0.62 -18.29 6.19
C MET A 1 2.07 -18.18 5.71
N LEU A 2 2.40 -17.06 5.06
CA LEU A 2 3.72 -16.67 4.60
C LEU A 2 4.02 -15.25 5.09
N CYS A 3 5.25 -15.00 5.56
CA CYS A 3 5.70 -13.69 6.02
C CYS A 3 7.02 -13.34 5.34
N LEU A 4 7.03 -12.28 4.54
CA LEU A 4 8.23 -11.66 3.99
C LEU A 4 8.63 -10.50 4.89
N ARG A 5 9.91 -10.43 5.27
CA ARG A 5 10.40 -9.37 6.14
C ARG A 5 11.79 -8.91 5.74
N SER A 6 12.01 -7.60 5.70
CA SER A 6 13.34 -7.00 5.49
C SER A 6 14.04 -7.52 4.23
N PHE A 7 13.27 -7.69 3.16
CA PHE A 7 13.70 -8.29 1.90
C PHE A 7 13.48 -7.30 0.75
N CYS A 8 14.50 -7.06 -0.08
CA CYS A 8 14.31 -6.38 -1.36
C CYS A 8 14.08 -7.43 -2.46
N PHE A 9 13.07 -7.22 -3.31
CA PHE A 9 12.69 -8.16 -4.37
C PHE A 9 12.21 -7.46 -5.64
N ASN A 10 12.20 -8.17 -6.76
CA ASN A 10 11.77 -7.66 -8.07
C ASN A 10 10.23 -7.56 -8.19
N GLY A 11 9.63 -6.83 -7.25
CA GLY A 11 8.21 -6.48 -7.19
C GLY A 11 7.24 -7.57 -7.64
N SER A 12 6.48 -7.24 -8.69
CA SER A 12 5.37 -8.07 -9.18
C SER A 12 5.80 -9.43 -9.73
N GLU A 13 6.97 -9.54 -10.35
CA GLU A 13 7.45 -10.80 -10.94
C GLU A 13 7.72 -11.84 -9.85
N PHE A 14 8.52 -11.46 -8.85
CA PHE A 14 8.79 -12.29 -7.69
C PHE A 14 7.51 -12.69 -6.95
N MET A 15 6.59 -11.73 -6.75
CA MET A 15 5.34 -12.01 -6.05
C MET A 15 4.42 -12.95 -6.81
N HIS A 16 4.38 -12.86 -8.15
CA HIS A 16 3.64 -13.81 -8.96
C HIS A 16 4.22 -15.23 -8.86
N GLU A 17 5.54 -15.38 -8.98
CA GLU A 17 6.20 -16.69 -8.83
C GLU A 17 5.97 -17.29 -7.43
N LEU A 18 6.12 -16.48 -6.39
CA LEU A 18 5.91 -16.89 -5.00
C LEU A 18 4.48 -17.37 -4.73
N LEU A 19 3.49 -16.61 -5.20
CA LEU A 19 2.07 -16.94 -5.00
C LEU A 19 1.63 -18.14 -5.86
N SER A 20 2.17 -18.29 -7.08
CA SER A 20 1.91 -19.46 -7.92
C SER A 20 2.51 -20.75 -7.34
N SER A 21 3.63 -20.65 -6.62
CA SER A 21 4.26 -21.75 -5.89
C SER A 21 3.49 -22.14 -4.61
N CYS A 22 2.59 -21.27 -4.14
CA CYS A 22 1.82 -21.45 -2.90
C CYS A 22 0.30 -21.24 -3.13
N PRO A 23 -0.37 -22.05 -3.97
CA PRO A 23 -1.75 -21.78 -4.42
C PRO A 23 -2.81 -21.85 -3.31
N VAL A 24 -2.50 -22.50 -2.18
CA VAL A 24 -3.39 -22.62 -1.02
C VAL A 24 -3.12 -21.56 0.06
N LEU A 25 -2.26 -20.57 -0.21
CA LEU A 25 -1.86 -19.56 0.75
C LEU A 25 -3.06 -18.71 1.20
N ASP A 26 -3.34 -18.78 2.50
CA ASP A 26 -4.45 -18.08 3.15
C ASP A 26 -4.09 -16.68 3.68
N THR A 27 -2.85 -16.52 4.10
CA THR A 27 -2.35 -15.34 4.84
C THR A 27 -0.98 -14.96 4.30
N LEU A 28 -0.84 -13.68 3.91
CA LEU A 28 0.39 -13.08 3.43
C LEU A 28 0.68 -11.82 4.26
N SER A 29 1.91 -11.71 4.75
CA SER A 29 2.41 -10.51 5.40
C SER A 29 3.70 -10.05 4.70
N ILE A 30 3.77 -8.77 4.31
CA ILE A 30 4.94 -8.13 3.72
C ILE A 30 5.33 -7.00 4.66
N ARG A 31 6.49 -7.10 5.30
CA ARG A 31 6.90 -6.16 6.35
C ARG A 31 8.31 -5.60 6.13
N ASN A 32 8.45 -4.29 6.10
CA ASN A 32 9.73 -3.59 5.90
C ASN A 32 10.47 -4.12 4.67
N CYS A 33 9.75 -4.38 3.58
CA CYS A 33 10.34 -4.88 2.35
C CYS A 33 10.54 -3.74 1.36
N GLY A 34 11.32 -3.99 0.31
CA GLY A 34 11.42 -3.03 -0.77
C GLY A 34 11.44 -3.63 -2.17
N LEU A 35 11.11 -2.79 -3.13
CA LEU A 35 10.99 -3.12 -4.55
C LEU A 35 12.30 -2.75 -5.25
N HIS A 36 13.04 -3.76 -5.69
CA HIS A 36 14.31 -3.59 -6.40
C HIS A 36 14.06 -3.44 -7.90
N GLU A 37 14.71 -2.46 -8.54
CA GLU A 37 14.62 -2.17 -9.99
C GLU A 37 13.20 -1.86 -10.51
N THR A 38 12.20 -1.81 -9.64
CA THR A 38 10.80 -1.51 -9.97
C THR A 38 10.15 -0.71 -8.84
N ASP A 39 9.14 0.07 -9.18
CA ASP A 39 8.25 0.74 -8.22
C ASP A 39 6.88 0.07 -8.13
N SER A 40 6.69 -1.06 -8.80
CA SER A 40 5.37 -1.72 -8.92
C SER A 40 5.31 -3.07 -8.21
N LEU A 41 4.24 -3.25 -7.45
CA LEU A 41 3.90 -4.50 -6.78
C LEU A 41 2.45 -4.87 -7.08
N VAL A 42 2.24 -6.03 -7.68
CA VAL A 42 0.91 -6.60 -7.91
C VAL A 42 0.76 -7.89 -7.09
N ILE A 43 -0.28 -7.92 -6.27
CA ILE A 43 -0.66 -9.08 -5.45
C ILE A 43 -1.94 -9.66 -6.03
N THR A 44 -1.83 -10.85 -6.63
CA THR A 44 -2.96 -11.60 -7.19
C THR A 44 -2.97 -13.00 -6.59
N ALA A 45 -4.01 -13.31 -5.82
CA ALA A 45 -4.18 -14.62 -5.19
C ALA A 45 -5.66 -14.91 -4.96
N THR A 46 -6.13 -16.06 -5.45
CA THR A 46 -7.55 -16.42 -5.40
C THR A 46 -7.98 -17.02 -4.06
N GLN A 47 -7.06 -17.58 -3.28
CA GLN A 47 -7.34 -18.20 -1.98
C GLN A 47 -6.94 -17.33 -0.78
N LEU A 48 -6.31 -16.18 -1.03
CA LEU A 48 -5.81 -15.31 0.02
C LEU A 48 -6.97 -14.64 0.77
N LYS A 49 -7.00 -14.82 2.10
CA LYS A 49 -8.03 -14.30 3.01
C LYS A 49 -7.51 -13.15 3.86
N HIS A 50 -6.22 -13.13 4.17
CA HIS A 50 -5.61 -12.15 5.05
C HIS A 50 -4.36 -11.56 4.41
N LEU A 51 -4.33 -10.23 4.27
CA LEU A 51 -3.20 -9.50 3.72
C LEU A 51 -2.76 -8.43 4.70
N GLU A 52 -1.47 -8.41 4.99
CA GLU A 52 -0.82 -7.33 5.73
C GLU A 52 0.32 -6.76 4.89
N ILE A 53 0.28 -5.45 4.71
CA ILE A 53 1.35 -4.65 4.13
C ILE A 53 1.79 -3.68 5.22
N ASP A 54 3.06 -3.76 5.62
CA ASP A 54 3.69 -2.89 6.60
C ASP A 54 5.00 -2.35 6.03
N MET A 55 4.99 -1.10 5.57
CA MET A 55 6.09 -0.37 4.95
C MET A 55 6.71 -1.05 3.72
N ILE A 56 6.33 -0.56 2.54
CA ILE A 56 6.95 -0.92 1.27
C ILE A 56 7.68 0.29 0.70
N LEU A 57 8.96 0.09 0.39
CA LEU A 57 9.87 1.13 -0.10
C LEU A 57 10.44 0.76 -1.47
N SER A 58 10.93 1.73 -2.23
CA SER A 58 11.78 1.43 -3.39
C SER A 58 13.22 1.20 -2.94
N CYS A 59 13.86 0.13 -3.43
CA CYS A 59 15.29 -0.13 -3.29
C CYS A 59 15.98 0.23 -4.62
N GLU A 60 16.77 1.30 -4.67
CA GLU A 60 17.69 1.60 -5.78
C GLU A 60 19.13 1.48 -5.26
N ASP A 61 20.00 0.73 -5.94
CA ASP A 61 21.43 0.58 -5.58
C ASP A 61 21.67 0.19 -4.10
N HIS A 62 20.85 -0.73 -3.57
CA HIS A 62 20.85 -1.14 -2.15
C HIS A 62 20.63 0.00 -1.14
N CYS A 63 20.27 1.19 -1.60
CA CYS A 63 19.82 2.30 -0.78
C CYS A 63 18.28 2.31 -0.77
N LEU A 64 17.69 2.38 0.42
CA LEU A 64 16.26 2.69 0.54
C LEU A 64 16.07 4.15 0.11
N ARG A 65 15.64 4.35 -1.15
CA ARG A 65 15.23 5.66 -1.61
C ARG A 65 13.74 5.82 -1.37
N GLU A 66 13.34 7.02 -1.04
CA GLU A 66 11.95 7.39 -0.82
C GLU A 66 11.25 7.69 -2.16
N LYS A 67 11.13 6.72 -3.08
CA LYS A 67 10.23 6.84 -4.24
C LYS A 67 8.83 6.35 -3.87
N ASN A 68 7.82 6.83 -4.58
CA ASN A 68 6.45 6.34 -4.43
C ASN A 68 6.32 4.99 -5.13
N CYS A 69 5.70 4.03 -4.45
CA CYS A 69 5.40 2.72 -5.00
C CYS A 69 3.96 2.67 -5.51
N LYS A 70 3.72 1.81 -6.51
CA LYS A 70 2.40 1.48 -7.06
C LYS A 70 2.03 0.06 -6.66
N ILE A 71 1.07 -0.06 -5.75
CA ILE A 71 0.62 -1.33 -5.19
C ILE A 71 -0.77 -1.68 -5.73
N GLY A 72 -0.86 -2.79 -6.47
CA GLY A 72 -2.11 -3.37 -6.94
C GLY A 72 -2.52 -4.58 -6.11
N ILE A 73 -3.76 -4.61 -5.62
CA ILE A 73 -4.32 -5.74 -4.85
C ILE A 73 -5.54 -6.28 -5.58
N TYR A 74 -5.45 -7.55 -6.02
CA TYR A 74 -6.46 -8.26 -6.81
C TYR A 74 -6.74 -9.65 -6.20
N THR A 75 -7.44 -9.65 -5.07
CA THR A 75 -7.62 -10.84 -4.22
C THR A 75 -9.10 -11.00 -3.83
N PRO A 76 -9.92 -11.71 -4.63
CA PRO A 76 -11.38 -11.68 -4.47
C PRO A 76 -11.92 -12.31 -3.19
N MET A 77 -11.15 -13.22 -2.58
CA MET A 77 -11.50 -13.90 -1.33
C MET A 77 -10.93 -13.21 -0.09
N LEU A 78 -10.34 -12.02 -0.24
CA LEU A 78 -9.73 -11.30 0.88
C LEU A 78 -10.80 -10.85 1.86
N LYS A 79 -10.64 -11.22 3.13
CA LYS A 79 -11.53 -10.89 4.24
C LYS A 79 -10.98 -9.78 5.13
N SER A 80 -9.66 -9.73 5.29
CA SER A 80 -8.99 -8.75 6.13
C SER A 80 -7.80 -8.14 5.40
N LEU A 81 -7.76 -6.81 5.40
CA LEU A 81 -6.63 -6.01 4.91
C LEU A 81 -6.08 -5.16 6.04
N LYS A 82 -4.77 -5.28 6.30
CA LYS A 82 -4.02 -4.34 7.12
C LYS A 82 -2.98 -3.66 6.25
N CYS A 83 -3.01 -2.33 6.22
CA CYS A 83 -2.10 -1.53 5.41
C CYS A 83 -1.51 -0.43 6.27
N ARG A 84 -0.26 -0.59 6.67
CA ARG A 84 0.55 0.43 7.34
C ARG A 84 1.63 0.91 6.38
N ASP A 85 1.50 2.11 5.82
CA ASP A 85 2.42 2.56 4.77
C ASP A 85 2.49 4.08 4.60
N HIS A 86 3.28 4.55 3.64
CA HIS A 86 3.32 5.96 3.26
C HIS A 86 2.13 6.38 2.40
N ILE A 87 1.55 7.53 2.71
CA ILE A 87 0.39 8.08 1.99
C ILE A 87 0.70 8.49 0.54
N SER A 88 1.99 8.63 0.22
CA SER A 88 2.47 8.96 -1.12
C SER A 88 2.48 7.75 -2.06
N ASN A 89 2.36 6.53 -1.53
CA ASN A 89 2.22 5.32 -2.33
C ASN A 89 0.82 5.24 -2.96
N GLU A 90 0.77 4.77 -4.20
CA GLU A 90 -0.48 4.59 -4.94
C GLU A 90 -1.03 3.18 -4.70
N TYR A 91 -2.25 3.10 -4.19
CA TYR A 91 -2.95 1.83 -4.03
C TYR A 91 -4.08 1.69 -5.06
N SER A 92 -4.05 0.62 -5.85
CA SER A 92 -5.10 0.23 -6.78
C SER A 92 -5.74 -1.06 -6.30
N ILE A 93 -6.89 -0.91 -5.65
CA ILE A 93 -7.68 -2.04 -5.14
C ILE A 93 -8.83 -2.31 -6.12
N LYS A 94 -8.96 -3.56 -6.55
CA LYS A 94 -10.14 -4.03 -7.29
C LYS A 94 -10.61 -5.37 -6.75
N ASP A 95 -11.89 -5.63 -6.95
CA ASP A 95 -12.52 -6.94 -6.71
C ASP A 95 -12.44 -7.44 -5.26
N LEU A 96 -12.52 -6.55 -4.27
CA LEU A 96 -12.59 -6.94 -2.85
C LEU A 96 -14.05 -7.15 -2.37
N SER A 97 -14.81 -7.99 -3.07
CA SER A 97 -16.22 -8.25 -2.73
C SER A 97 -16.40 -9.00 -1.40
N SER A 98 -15.37 -9.72 -0.94
CA SER A 98 -15.41 -10.53 0.29
C SER A 98 -14.83 -9.83 1.52
N LEU A 99 -14.43 -8.55 1.40
CA LEU A 99 -13.71 -7.84 2.45
C LEU A 99 -14.64 -7.53 3.63
N ASP A 100 -14.29 -8.05 4.80
CA ASP A 100 -15.03 -7.81 6.04
C ASP A 100 -14.40 -6.63 6.79
N GLU A 101 -13.08 -6.58 6.89
CA GLU A 101 -12.34 -5.64 7.74
C GLU A 101 -11.15 -5.02 7.00
N ALA A 102 -11.00 -3.70 7.15
CA ALA A 102 -9.83 -2.97 6.67
C ALA A 102 -9.28 -2.05 7.76
N ASP A 103 -7.97 -2.15 8.01
CA ASP A 103 -7.22 -1.27 8.91
C ASP A 103 -6.14 -0.55 8.10
N ILE A 104 -6.37 0.74 7.84
CA ILE A 104 -5.55 1.56 6.96
C ILE A 104 -4.86 2.67 7.77
N TYR A 105 -3.59 2.43 8.04
CA TYR A 105 -2.70 3.37 8.67
C TYR A 105 -1.75 3.96 7.62
N MET A 106 -1.93 5.22 7.26
CA MET A 106 -1.05 5.90 6.32
C MET A 106 -0.36 7.08 6.99
N GLU A 107 0.93 7.25 6.73
CA GLU A 107 1.71 8.36 7.25
C GLU A 107 2.29 9.23 6.13
N VAL A 108 2.36 10.53 6.40
CA VAL A 108 3.06 11.49 5.55
C VAL A 108 4.56 11.38 5.87
N ARG A 109 5.42 11.35 4.85
CA ARG A 109 6.87 11.34 5.06
C ARG A 109 7.35 12.65 5.67
N LYS A 110 8.40 12.57 6.51
CA LYS A 110 9.02 13.74 7.17
C LYS A 110 9.46 14.81 6.18
N SER A 111 9.98 14.39 5.03
CA SER A 111 10.41 15.25 3.92
C SER A 111 9.33 16.22 3.44
N TYR A 112 8.04 15.86 3.50
CA TYR A 112 6.93 16.75 3.13
C TYR A 112 6.63 17.83 4.17
N PHE A 113 7.05 17.63 5.43
CA PHE A 113 6.93 18.63 6.50
C PHE A 113 8.10 19.60 6.53
N GLU A 114 9.29 19.10 6.19
CA GLU A 114 10.56 19.85 6.27
C GLU A 114 10.86 20.68 5.01
N ALA A 115 10.07 20.53 3.94
CA ALA A 115 10.10 21.46 2.82
C ALA A 115 9.85 22.89 3.33
N ALA A 116 10.82 23.78 3.14
CA ALA A 116 10.86 25.13 3.70
C ALA A 116 9.57 25.93 3.40
N GLU A 117 9.27 26.93 4.23
CA GLU A 117 8.07 27.78 4.12
C GLU A 117 7.92 28.48 2.75
N GLU A 118 8.97 28.53 1.92
CA GLU A 118 8.94 29.12 0.58
C GLU A 118 8.25 28.24 -0.48
N ASP A 119 8.03 26.95 -0.21
CA ASP A 119 7.45 25.99 -1.14
C ASP A 119 5.97 25.65 -0.84
N VAL A 120 5.19 26.67 -0.47
CA VAL A 120 3.73 26.55 -0.25
C VAL A 120 3.03 25.91 -1.45
N LEU A 121 3.45 26.26 -2.68
CA LEU A 121 2.90 25.67 -3.91
C LEU A 121 3.17 24.16 -4.01
N ILE A 122 4.37 23.70 -3.65
CA ILE A 122 4.70 22.27 -3.58
C ILE A 122 3.84 21.59 -2.51
N ARG A 123 3.60 22.26 -1.37
CA ARG A 123 2.72 21.74 -0.30
C ARG A 123 1.29 21.51 -0.75
N PHE A 124 0.72 22.43 -1.52
CA PHE A 124 -0.65 22.29 -2.04
C PHE A 124 -0.74 21.21 -3.13
N ASP A 125 0.30 21.05 -3.95
CA ASP A 125 0.26 20.11 -5.08
C ASP A 125 0.31 18.65 -4.60
N TRP A 126 1.21 18.31 -3.67
CA TRP A 126 1.29 16.94 -3.14
C TRP A 126 0.02 16.54 -2.38
N LYS A 127 -0.59 17.46 -1.62
CA LYS A 127 -1.80 17.15 -0.85
C LYS A 127 -2.96 16.80 -1.78
N LYS A 128 -3.07 17.50 -2.91
CA LYS A 128 -4.10 17.23 -3.93
C LYS A 128 -3.87 15.87 -4.61
N GLU A 129 -2.63 15.57 -5.01
CA GLU A 129 -2.27 14.28 -5.58
C GLU A 129 -2.57 13.12 -4.62
N PHE A 130 -2.11 13.22 -3.37
CA PHE A 130 -2.33 12.18 -2.37
C PHE A 130 -3.81 12.05 -2.01
N SER A 131 -4.57 13.15 -1.99
CA SER A 131 -6.03 13.11 -1.82
C SER A 131 -6.71 12.28 -2.90
N MET A 132 -6.28 12.41 -4.17
CA MET A 132 -6.82 11.58 -5.26
C MET A 132 -6.50 10.09 -5.05
N ASN A 133 -5.26 9.77 -4.67
CA ASN A 133 -4.82 8.39 -4.45
C ASN A 133 -5.54 7.74 -3.26
N VAL A 134 -5.65 8.47 -2.15
CA VAL A 134 -6.34 8.04 -0.93
C VAL A 134 -7.83 7.85 -1.17
N LYS A 135 -8.48 8.74 -1.93
CA LYS A 135 -9.89 8.57 -2.34
C LYS A 135 -10.11 7.36 -3.23
N LYS A 136 -9.18 7.09 -4.14
CA LYS A 136 -9.22 5.88 -4.98
C LYS A 136 -9.10 4.61 -4.14
N LEU A 137 -8.18 4.61 -3.18
CA LEU A 137 -8.04 3.52 -2.21
C LEU A 137 -9.33 3.34 -1.41
N LEU A 138 -9.87 4.41 -0.82
CA LEU A 138 -11.12 4.37 -0.06
C LEU A 138 -12.29 3.82 -0.90
N GLY A 139 -12.38 4.23 -2.16
CA GLY A 139 -13.39 3.71 -3.10
C GLY A 139 -13.28 2.20 -3.32
N GLY A 140 -12.06 1.65 -3.31
CA GLY A 140 -11.82 0.20 -3.41
C GLY A 140 -12.16 -0.58 -2.13
N LEU A 141 -12.34 0.10 -1.00
CA LEU A 141 -12.68 -0.49 0.31
C LEU A 141 -14.19 -0.44 0.61
N CYS A 142 -15.03 -0.05 -0.36
CA CYS A 142 -16.45 0.22 -0.17
C CYS A 142 -17.28 -0.97 0.35
N ASN A 143 -16.80 -2.21 0.19
CA ASN A 143 -17.47 -3.42 0.69
C ASN A 143 -17.10 -3.81 2.12
N ALA A 144 -16.09 -3.16 2.73
CA ALA A 144 -15.67 -3.45 4.09
C ALA A 144 -16.80 -3.16 5.09
N LYS A 145 -17.08 -4.10 5.98
CA LYS A 145 -18.06 -3.94 7.07
C LYS A 145 -17.49 -3.11 8.22
N SER A 146 -16.18 -3.19 8.44
CA SER A 146 -15.45 -2.42 9.44
C SER A 146 -14.25 -1.75 8.78
N LEU A 147 -14.10 -0.45 9.02
CA LEU A 147 -13.02 0.36 8.48
C LEU A 147 -12.37 1.16 9.62
N THR A 148 -11.08 0.93 9.83
CA THR A 148 -10.23 1.72 10.73
C THR A 148 -9.28 2.56 9.88
N LEU A 149 -9.21 3.87 10.16
CA LEU A 149 -8.42 4.83 9.40
C LEU A 149 -7.51 5.64 10.32
N SER A 150 -6.27 5.89 9.91
CA SER A 150 -5.36 6.84 10.58
C SER A 150 -5.78 8.31 10.40
N ALA A 151 -5.33 9.16 11.32
CA ALA A 151 -5.61 10.60 11.29
C ALA A 151 -5.16 11.28 9.99
N TRP A 152 -3.97 10.94 9.49
CA TRP A 152 -3.42 11.49 8.24
C TRP A 152 -4.24 11.09 7.02
N PHE A 153 -4.71 9.84 6.98
CA PHE A 153 -5.61 9.39 5.92
C PHE A 153 -6.87 10.27 5.89
N VAL A 154 -7.50 10.49 7.05
CA VAL A 154 -8.71 11.32 7.16
C VAL A 154 -8.43 12.77 6.78
N GLU A 155 -7.30 13.33 7.21
CA GLU A 155 -6.92 14.71 6.90
C GLU A 155 -6.69 14.93 5.40
N VAL A 156 -5.95 14.04 4.74
CA VAL A 156 -5.67 14.15 3.31
C VAL A 156 -6.90 13.82 2.47
N CYS A 157 -7.75 12.87 2.90
CA CYS A 157 -8.94 12.49 2.13
C CYS A 157 -10.06 13.55 2.21
N PHE A 158 -10.29 14.14 3.38
CA PHE A 158 -11.50 14.94 3.64
C PHE A 158 -11.25 16.42 3.95
N LYS A 159 -9.98 16.82 4.19
CA LYS A 159 -9.60 18.22 4.48
C LYS A 159 -8.59 18.79 3.48
N SER A 160 -8.49 18.18 2.31
CA SER A 160 -7.69 18.64 1.15
C SER A 160 -8.49 19.58 0.26
#